data_AF-A0A6I3XA63-F1
#
_entry.id   AF-A0A6I3XA63-F1
#
_cell.length_a   1.000
_cell.length_b   1.000
_cell.length_c   1.000
_cell.angle_alpha   90.00
_cell.angle_beta   90.00
_cell.angle_gamma   90.00
#
_symmetry.space_group_name_H-M   'P 1'
#
loop_
_entity.id
_entity.type
_entity.pdbx_description
1 polymer ?
#
loop_
_entity_poly.entity_id
_entity_poly.type
_entity_poly.pdbx_seq_one_letter_code
_entity_poly.pdbx_strand_id
1 'polypeptide(L)'
;MRTMTMAMTLLLLALACAPAFAAQPVSAGERLAATCTACHGARVNATENAVLPPLAGQPKETLLASLKAFKEGSRPATIMTQLAKGYTDEQLEQVAAWFAAQKGDRP
;
A
#
# COMPACT_ATOMS: atom_id res chain seq x y z
N MET A 1 27.78 0.31 -51.94
CA MET A 1 28.53 -0.43 -50.90
C MET A 1 28.87 0.42 -49.67
N ARG A 2 29.23 1.72 -49.80
CA ARG A 2 29.55 2.62 -48.65
C ARG A 2 28.35 3.18 -47.88
N THR A 3 27.13 3.05 -48.40
CA THR A 3 25.90 3.58 -47.79
C THR A 3 25.19 2.59 -46.86
N MET A 4 25.46 1.28 -46.97
CA MET A 4 24.87 0.25 -46.11
C MET A 4 25.50 0.17 -44.72
N THR A 5 26.75 0.59 -44.57
CA THR A 5 27.46 0.56 -43.27
C THR A 5 26.95 1.63 -42.31
N MET A 6 26.50 2.79 -42.81
CA MET A 6 26.04 3.92 -41.99
C MET A 6 24.64 3.71 -41.40
N ALA A 7 23.76 3.00 -42.12
CA ALA A 7 22.43 2.60 -41.63
C ALA A 7 22.51 1.50 -40.55
N MET A 8 23.53 0.64 -40.63
CA MET A 8 23.73 -0.45 -39.68
C MET A 8 24.33 0.02 -38.34
N THR A 9 25.12 1.10 -38.34
CA THR A 9 25.64 1.73 -37.11
C THR A 9 24.59 2.55 -36.35
N LEU A 10 23.62 3.16 -37.03
CA LEU A 10 22.54 3.93 -36.39
C LEU A 10 21.48 3.05 -35.72
N LEU A 11 21.30 1.81 -36.20
CA LEU A 11 20.37 0.85 -35.60
C LEU A 11 20.89 0.21 -34.30
N LEU A 12 22.21 0.19 -34.09
CA LEU A 12 22.85 -0.40 -32.91
C LEU A 12 22.82 0.50 -31.66
N LEU A 13 22.57 1.81 -31.81
CA LEU A 13 22.56 2.76 -30.68
C LEU A 13 21.20 2.84 -29.96
N ALA A 14 20.13 2.33 -30.56
CA ALA A 14 18.79 2.36 -29.97
C ALA A 14 18.55 1.26 -28.90
N LEU A 15 19.46 0.29 -28.76
CA LEU A 15 19.29 -0.87 -27.87
C LEU A 15 19.77 -0.64 -26.42
N ALA A 16 20.38 0.52 -26.13
CA ALA A 16 21.01 0.78 -24.83
C ALA A 16 20.09 1.38 -23.76
N CYS A 17 18.83 1.68 -24.09
CA CYS A 17 17.90 2.37 -23.18
C CYS A 17 16.58 1.61 -23.00
N ALA A 18 16.63 0.29 -22.86
CA ALA A 18 15.51 -0.43 -22.29
C ALA A 18 15.42 -0.07 -20.79
N PRO A 19 14.31 0.50 -20.29
CA PRO A 19 14.16 0.64 -18.86
C PRO A 19 14.10 -0.78 -18.31
N ALA A 20 15.09 -1.16 -17.50
CA ALA A 20 14.97 -2.36 -16.70
C ALA A 20 13.74 -2.16 -15.81
N PHE A 21 12.65 -2.88 -16.12
CA PHE A 21 11.49 -2.99 -15.23
C PHE A 21 11.93 -3.80 -14.00
N ALA A 22 12.71 -3.17 -13.14
CA ALA A 22 12.99 -3.69 -11.81
C ALA A 22 11.70 -3.55 -11.00
N ALA A 23 11.17 -4.68 -10.53
CA ALA A 23 10.08 -4.69 -9.58
C ALA A 23 10.47 -3.82 -8.37
N GLN A 24 9.62 -2.88 -7.99
CA GLN A 24 9.87 -2.06 -6.81
C GLN A 24 9.81 -2.96 -5.57
N PRO A 25 10.75 -2.80 -4.61
CA PRO A 25 10.71 -3.58 -3.38
C PRO A 25 9.45 -3.24 -2.59
N VAL A 26 8.71 -4.27 -2.19
CA VAL A 26 7.55 -4.14 -1.29
C VAL A 26 7.98 -3.42 0.00
N SER A 27 7.25 -2.40 0.42
CA SER A 27 7.60 -1.65 1.63
C SER A 27 7.28 -2.44 2.90
N ALA A 28 7.89 -2.08 4.04
CA ALA A 28 7.55 -2.70 5.33
C ALA A 28 6.07 -2.44 5.70
N GLY A 29 5.59 -1.21 5.50
CA GLY A 29 4.19 -0.85 5.71
C GLY A 29 3.23 -1.68 4.86
N GLU A 30 3.58 -1.94 3.59
CA GLU A 30 2.79 -2.79 2.71
C GLU A 30 2.71 -4.24 3.20
N ARG A 31 3.84 -4.82 3.63
CA ARG A 31 3.85 -6.18 4.19
C ARG A 31 2.99 -6.30 5.45
N LEU A 32 3.07 -5.32 6.34
CA LEU A 32 2.27 -5.28 7.57
C LEU A 32 0.78 -5.11 7.25
N ALA A 33 0.46 -4.18 6.36
CA ALA A 33 -0.91 -3.84 5.97
C ALA A 33 -1.60 -4.95 5.18
N ALA A 34 -0.86 -5.86 4.54
CA ALA A 34 -1.43 -6.99 3.80
C ALA A 34 -2.42 -7.81 4.63
N THR A 35 -2.13 -8.03 5.92
CA THR A 35 -3.05 -8.77 6.82
C THR A 35 -4.37 -8.04 7.06
N CYS A 36 -4.36 -6.70 7.05
CA CYS A 36 -5.54 -5.89 7.27
C CYS A 36 -6.50 -5.97 6.07
N THR A 37 -5.96 -6.14 4.86
CA THR A 37 -6.75 -6.22 3.62
C THR A 37 -7.63 -7.48 3.56
N ALA A 38 -7.33 -8.52 4.33
CA ALA A 38 -8.14 -9.73 4.40
C ALA A 38 -9.55 -9.48 4.94
N CYS A 39 -9.72 -8.46 5.79
CA CYS A 39 -11.02 -8.07 6.36
C CYS A 39 -11.49 -6.70 5.84
N HIS A 40 -10.58 -5.74 5.69
CA HIS A 40 -10.92 -4.37 5.29
C HIS A 40 -10.90 -4.12 3.76
N GLY A 41 -10.55 -5.16 2.99
CA GLY A 41 -10.42 -5.09 1.54
C GLY A 41 -9.10 -4.44 1.09
N ALA A 42 -8.65 -4.83 -0.10
CA ALA A 42 -7.49 -4.23 -0.77
C ALA A 42 -7.84 -2.99 -1.61
N ARG A 43 -9.12 -2.83 -1.97
CA ARG A 43 -9.64 -1.75 -2.81
C ARG A 43 -11.03 -1.32 -2.33
N VAL A 44 -11.11 -0.09 -1.84
CA VAL A 44 -11.94 1.02 -2.33
C VAL A 44 -13.46 0.79 -2.47
N ASN A 45 -13.92 -0.26 -3.15
CA ASN A 45 -15.30 -0.73 -3.07
C ASN A 45 -15.50 -1.65 -1.86
N ALA A 46 -15.50 -1.05 -0.67
CA ALA A 46 -16.37 -1.54 0.39
C ALA A 46 -17.78 -1.50 -0.22
N THR A 47 -18.22 -2.62 -0.79
CA THR A 47 -19.55 -2.77 -1.38
C THR A 47 -20.58 -2.20 -0.41
N GLU A 48 -21.72 -1.71 -0.89
CA GLU A 48 -22.76 -1.06 -0.07
C GLU A 48 -23.25 -1.88 1.16
N ASN A 49 -22.73 -3.11 1.34
CA ASN A 49 -22.94 -4.04 2.44
C ASN A 49 -21.64 -4.38 3.24
N ALA A 50 -20.56 -3.62 3.12
CA ALA A 50 -19.32 -3.90 3.83
C ALA A 50 -19.48 -3.66 5.33
N VAL A 51 -19.48 -4.75 6.10
CA VAL A 51 -19.57 -4.76 7.57
C VAL A 51 -18.40 -4.01 8.23
N LEU A 52 -17.29 -3.81 7.50
CA LEU A 52 -16.06 -3.19 8.01
C LEU A 52 -15.70 -1.94 7.20
N PRO A 53 -15.21 -0.88 7.86
CA PRO A 53 -14.88 0.38 7.20
C PRO A 53 -13.64 0.23 6.29
N PRO A 54 -13.61 0.92 5.12
CA PRO A 54 -12.44 0.96 4.27
C PRO A 54 -11.31 1.76 4.93
N LEU A 55 -10.07 1.28 4.80
CA LEU A 55 -8.89 1.93 5.38
C LEU A 55 -8.12 2.78 4.35
N ALA A 56 -8.17 2.40 3.07
CA ALA A 56 -7.46 3.09 2.00
C ALA A 56 -7.89 4.56 1.87
N GLY A 57 -6.92 5.48 1.81
CA GLY A 57 -7.13 6.92 1.63
C GLY A 57 -7.68 7.66 2.85
N GLN A 58 -7.84 6.99 3.99
CA GLN A 58 -8.09 7.68 5.27
C GLN A 58 -6.84 8.45 5.72
N PRO A 59 -6.99 9.57 6.45
CA PRO A 59 -5.83 10.33 6.92
C PRO A 59 -4.99 9.47 7.86
N LYS A 60 -3.66 9.56 7.74
CA LYS A 60 -2.71 8.77 8.53
C LYS A 60 -2.99 8.93 10.02
N GLU A 61 -3.24 10.15 10.47
CA GLU A 61 -3.45 10.51 11.87
C GLU A 61 -4.72 9.86 12.41
N THR A 62 -5.80 9.85 11.62
CA THR A 62 -7.07 9.22 11.98
C THR A 62 -6.95 7.70 12.11
N LEU A 63 -6.24 7.07 11.17
CA LEU A 63 -5.96 5.64 11.21
C LEU A 63 -5.10 5.29 12.42
N LEU A 64 -4.01 6.02 12.64
CA LEU A 64 -3.09 5.77 13.74
C LEU A 64 -3.77 5.95 15.10
N ALA A 65 -4.56 7.01 15.27
CA ALA A 65 -5.34 7.24 16.49
C ALA A 65 -6.31 6.08 16.76
N SER A 66 -7.00 5.59 15.73
CA SER A 66 -7.90 4.45 15.84
C SER A 66 -7.17 3.17 16.25
N LEU A 67 -6.04 2.89 15.61
CA LEU A 67 -5.21 1.70 15.89
C LEU A 67 -4.65 1.73 17.33
N LYS A 68 -4.16 2.88 17.79
CA LYS A 68 -3.71 3.06 19.18
C LYS A 68 -4.85 2.88 20.17
N ALA A 69 -6.02 3.47 19.91
CA ALA A 69 -7.18 3.30 20.77
C ALA A 69 -7.65 1.84 20.85
N PHE A 70 -7.58 1.08 19.74
CA PHE A 70 -7.84 -0.36 19.78
C PHE A 70 -6.79 -1.12 20.60
N LYS A 71 -5.51 -0.79 20.42
CA LYS A 71 -4.40 -1.43 21.15
C LYS A 71 -4.50 -1.21 22.66
N GLU A 72 -4.82 0.01 23.07
CA GLU A 72 -5.03 0.41 24.46
C GLU A 72 -6.34 -0.15 25.05
N GLY A 73 -7.27 -0.58 24.19
CA GLY A 73 -8.60 -1.04 24.59
C GLY A 73 -9.58 0.09 24.94
N SER A 74 -9.21 1.34 24.67
CA SER A 74 -10.06 2.52 24.89
C SER A 74 -11.15 2.64 23.82
N ARG A 75 -10.97 2.01 22.66
CA ARG A 75 -12.01 1.87 21.63
C ARG A 75 -12.53 0.43 21.56
N PRO A 76 -13.86 0.21 21.72
CA PRO A 76 -14.45 -1.12 21.63
C PRO A 76 -14.38 -1.66 20.20
N ALA A 77 -14.06 -2.95 20.08
CA ALA A 77 -14.09 -3.69 18.82
C ALA A 77 -14.30 -5.18 19.07
N THR A 78 -14.79 -5.90 18.06
CA THR A 78 -14.93 -7.36 18.10
C THR A 78 -13.57 -8.06 18.16
N ILE A 79 -12.68 -7.75 17.21
CA ILE A 79 -11.37 -8.43 17.09
C ILE A 79 -10.18 -7.46 17.04
N MET A 80 -10.40 -6.20 16.68
CA MET A 80 -9.31 -5.24 16.43
C MET A 80 -8.43 -4.98 17.65
N THR A 81 -8.95 -5.07 18.88
CA THR A 81 -8.13 -4.93 20.09
C THR A 81 -7.03 -5.98 20.16
N GLN A 82 -7.34 -7.24 19.85
CA GLN A 82 -6.34 -8.31 19.86
C GLN A 82 -5.38 -8.18 18.68
N LEU A 83 -5.89 -7.81 17.50
CA LEU A 83 -5.05 -7.59 16.32
C LEU A 83 -4.06 -6.44 16.55
N ALA A 84 -4.51 -5.28 17.04
CA ALA A 84 -3.68 -4.10 17.25
C ALA A 84 -2.59 -4.32 18.32
N LYS A 85 -2.84 -5.18 19.32
CA LYS A 85 -1.83 -5.56 20.32
C LYS A 85 -0.67 -6.38 19.75
N GLY A 86 -0.86 -7.04 18.61
CA GLY A 86 0.20 -7.79 17.92
C GLY A 86 1.24 -6.92 17.22
N TYR A 87 1.02 -5.59 17.15
CA TYR A 87 1.88 -4.66 16.45
C TYR A 87 2.58 -3.71 17.44
N THR A 88 3.83 -3.35 17.16
CA THR A 88 4.50 -2.22 17.83
C THR A 88 3.91 -0.90 17.36
N ASP A 89 4.12 0.18 18.13
CA ASP A 89 3.60 1.50 17.78
C ASP A 89 4.17 2.01 16.44
N GLU A 90 5.44 1.71 16.19
CA GLU A 90 6.10 2.03 14.93
C GLU A 90 5.52 1.24 13.76
N GLN A 91 5.18 -0.04 13.96
CA GLN A 91 4.50 -0.82 12.93
C GLN A 91 3.09 -0.31 12.66
N LEU A 92 2.35 0.12 13.69
CA LEU A 92 1.03 0.75 13.51
C LEU A 92 1.14 2.06 12.72
N GLU A 93 2.20 2.84 12.94
CA GLU A 93 2.48 4.03 12.14
C GLU A 93 2.78 3.69 10.67
N GLN A 94 3.56 2.64 10.42
CA GLN A 94 3.86 2.18 9.06
C GLN A 94 2.60 1.68 8.32
N VAL A 95 1.72 0.96 9.02
CA VAL A 95 0.41 0.52 8.48
C VAL A 95 -0.48 1.72 8.16
N ALA A 96 -0.61 2.67 9.08
CA ALA A 96 -1.41 3.87 8.88
C ALA A 96 -0.89 4.72 7.72
N ALA A 97 0.44 4.90 7.62
CA ALA A 97 1.07 5.62 6.53
C ALA A 97 0.84 4.95 5.18
N TRP A 98 0.94 3.62 5.12
CA TRP A 98 0.70 2.87 3.89
C TRP A 98 -0.73 3.01 3.40
N PHE A 99 -1.74 2.84 4.28
CA PHE A 99 -3.15 2.99 3.92
C PHE A 99 -3.51 4.42 3.51
N ALA A 100 -2.93 5.43 4.17
CA ALA A 100 -3.15 6.83 3.83
C ALA A 100 -2.61 7.20 2.44
N ALA A 101 -1.54 6.54 2.00
CA ALA A 101 -0.98 6.72 0.66
C ALA A 101 -1.78 6.02 -0.44
N GLN A 102 -2.71 5.11 -0.09
CA GLN A 102 -3.56 4.46 -1.07
C GLN A 102 -4.67 5.40 -1.55
N LYS A 103 -5.09 5.24 -2.80
CA LYS A 103 -6.30 5.89 -3.31
C LYS A 103 -7.51 5.31 -2.57
N GLY A 104 -8.33 6.17 -1.95
CA GLY A 104 -9.55 5.82 -1.22
C GLY A 104 -10.81 6.35 -1.92
N ASP A 105 -11.93 5.65 -1.74
CA ASP A 105 -13.28 6.03 -2.21
C ASP A 105 -13.92 6.77 -1.05
N ARG A 106 -13.36 7.93 -0.74
CA ARG A 106 -14.06 8.89 0.11
C ARG A 106 -15.12 9.54 -0.79
N PRO A 107 -16.42 9.53 -0.44
CA PRO A 107 -17.38 10.40 -1.11
C PRO A 107 -16.95 11.87 -1.00
#